data_AF-A0A661M3T8-F1
#
_entry.id   AF-A0A661M3T8-F1
#
_cell.length_a   1.000
_cell.length_b   1.000
_cell.length_c   1.000
_cell.angle_alpha   90.00
_cell.angle_beta   90.00
_cell.angle_gamma   90.00
#
_symmetry.space_group_name_H-M   'P 1'
#
loop_
_entity.id
_entity.type
_entity.pdbx_description
1 polymer ?
#
loop_
_entity_poly.entity_id
_entity_poly.type
_entity_poly.pdbx_seq_one_letter_code
_entity_poly.pdbx_strand_id
1 'polypeptide(L)'
;MAVEPSEIKSMEDAKKLALMILSSLKTDEMFFNPYRGSLFVHPDGTITFMGKVLRPEQVSDHLARHMWENRKKLNKEIRKWRLVGPHVINCGC
;
A
#
# COMPACT_ATOMS: atom_id res chain seq x y z
N MET A 1 15.81 9.18 -0.30
CA MET A 1 16.06 7.83 0.27
C MET A 1 14.76 7.06 0.19
N ALA A 2 14.74 5.90 -0.48
CA ALA A 2 13.57 5.03 -0.46
C ALA A 2 13.32 4.56 0.99
N VAL A 3 12.15 4.88 1.54
CA VAL A 3 11.80 4.53 2.93
C VAL A 3 11.43 3.05 2.95
N GLU A 4 12.24 2.18 3.54
CA GLU A 4 11.91 0.75 3.57
C GLU A 4 10.60 0.47 4.33
N PRO A 5 9.73 -0.43 3.83
CA PRO A 5 8.52 -0.80 4.54
C PRO A 5 8.87 -1.48 5.89
N SER A 6 8.23 -1.02 6.96
CA SER A 6 8.27 -1.63 8.29
C SER A 6 7.10 -2.57 8.52
N GLU A 7 7.30 -3.58 9.37
CA GLU A 7 6.19 -4.43 9.80
C GLU A 7 5.10 -3.59 10.48
N ILE A 8 3.85 -3.91 10.18
CA ILE A 8 2.67 -3.28 10.74
C ILE A 8 2.44 -3.85 12.14
N LYS A 9 2.81 -3.10 13.18
CA LYS A 9 2.61 -3.45 14.60
C LYS A 9 1.47 -2.67 15.23
N SER A 10 1.10 -1.53 14.63
CA SER A 10 0.04 -0.64 15.07
C SER A 10 -0.77 -0.09 13.88
N MET A 11 -1.89 0.57 14.18
CA MET A 11 -2.63 1.36 13.18
C MET A 11 -1.79 2.52 12.61
N GLU A 12 -0.88 3.08 13.40
CA GLU A 12 0.01 4.15 12.95
C GLU A 12 0.98 3.63 11.87
N ASP A 13 1.52 2.42 12.04
CA ASP A 13 2.36 1.77 11.03
C ASP A 13 1.58 1.52 9.74
N ALA A 14 0.32 1.09 9.86
CA ALA A 14 -0.55 0.89 8.71
C ALA A 14 -0.80 2.20 7.95
N LYS A 15 -1.01 3.31 8.67
CA LYS A 15 -1.16 4.65 8.07
C LYS A 15 0.11 5.11 7.37
N LYS A 16 1.29 4.91 7.99
CA LYS A 16 2.58 5.24 7.37
C LYS A 16 2.77 4.47 6.07
N LEU A 17 2.51 3.16 6.07
CA LEU A 17 2.63 2.33 4.88
C LEU A 17 1.63 2.72 3.78
N ALA A 18 0.38 3.04 4.16
CA ALA A 18 -0.64 3.53 3.22
C ALA A 18 -0.19 4.83 2.53
N LEU A 19 0.32 5.80 3.28
CA LEU A 19 0.84 7.05 2.72
C LEU A 19 2.03 6.83 1.78
N MET A 20 2.94 5.91 2.14
CA MET A 20 4.08 5.56 1.30
C MET A 20 3.62 4.97 -0.04
N ILE A 21 2.67 4.03 -0.01
CA ILE A 21 2.09 3.45 -1.23
C ILE A 21 1.38 4.50 -2.08
N LEU A 22 0.56 5.36 -1.49
CA LEU A 22 -0.12 6.42 -2.21
C LEU A 22 0.85 7.42 -2.85
N SER A 23 1.97 7.71 -2.17
CA SER A 23 3.03 8.58 -2.68
C SER A 23 3.75 7.94 -3.86
N SER A 24 3.99 6.62 -3.81
CA SER A 24 4.63 5.87 -4.91
C SER A 24 3.84 5.89 -6.22
N LEU A 25 2.51 6.10 -6.17
CA LEU A 25 1.68 6.22 -7.38
C LEU A 25 2.02 7.47 -8.20
N LYS A 26 2.64 8.49 -7.60
CA LYS A 26 3.00 9.74 -8.25
C LYS A 26 4.42 9.76 -8.81
N THR A 27 5.33 9.01 -8.18
CA THR A 27 6.75 9.05 -8.53
C THR A 27 7.16 7.95 -9.51
N ASP A 28 6.28 6.97 -9.76
CA ASP A 28 6.55 5.73 -10.52
C ASP A 28 7.83 4.98 -10.09
N GLU A 29 8.38 5.37 -8.94
CA GLU A 29 9.51 4.70 -8.32
C GLU A 29 9.05 3.35 -7.80
N MET A 30 9.90 2.34 -8.00
CA MET A 30 9.62 0.97 -7.61
C MET A 30 9.68 0.83 -6.08
N PHE A 31 8.56 1.13 -5.43
CA PHE A 31 8.34 0.95 -4.01
C PHE A 31 7.59 -0.36 -3.70
N PHE A 32 7.65 -0.84 -2.45
CA PHE A 32 6.78 -1.92 -1.97
C PHE A 32 5.30 -1.48 -2.12
N ASN A 33 4.63 -1.95 -3.18
CA ASN A 33 3.20 -1.74 -3.39
C ASN A 33 2.50 -3.10 -3.60
N PRO A 34 1.90 -3.68 -2.55
CA PRO A 34 1.20 -4.95 -2.62
C PRO A 34 -0.15 -4.89 -3.37
N TYR A 35 -0.54 -3.71 -3.85
CA TYR A 35 -1.83 -3.44 -4.50
C TYR A 35 -1.68 -2.82 -5.89
N ARG A 36 -0.51 -2.88 -6.53
CA ARG A 36 -0.25 -2.23 -7.84
C ARG A 36 -1.28 -2.58 -8.93
N GLY A 37 -1.87 -3.78 -8.90
CA GLY A 37 -2.92 -4.21 -9.83
C GLY A 37 -4.37 -3.93 -9.39
N SER A 38 -4.56 -3.33 -8.22
CA SER A 38 -5.88 -3.09 -7.62
C SER A 38 -6.01 -1.69 -7.03
N LEU A 39 -5.04 -0.80 -7.31
CA LEU A 39 -4.97 0.56 -6.81
C LEU A 39 -4.61 1.50 -7.97
N PHE A 40 -5.56 2.35 -8.36
CA PHE A 40 -5.41 3.23 -9.53
C PHE A 40 -5.93 4.63 -9.22
N VAL A 41 -5.23 5.65 -9.71
CA VAL A 41 -5.63 7.06 -9.60
C VAL A 41 -6.35 7.47 -10.88
N HIS A 42 -7.52 8.07 -10.75
CA HIS A 42 -8.32 8.59 -11.87
C HIS A 42 -7.94 10.04 -12.20
N PRO A 43 -8.24 10.52 -13.43
CA PRO A 43 -7.99 11.91 -13.81
C PRO A 43 -8.70 12.96 -12.94
N ASP A 44 -9.83 12.61 -12.34
CA ASP A 44 -10.60 13.47 -11.43
C ASP A 44 -10.04 13.51 -9.99
N GLY A 45 -8.93 12.80 -9.75
CA GLY A 45 -8.26 12.71 -8.45
C GLY A 45 -8.79 11.60 -7.55
N THR A 46 -9.91 10.94 -7.88
CA THR A 46 -10.39 9.79 -7.11
C THR A 46 -9.46 8.59 -7.25
N ILE A 47 -9.56 7.65 -6.31
CA ILE A 47 -8.73 6.44 -6.30
C ILE A 47 -9.62 5.20 -6.25
N THR A 48 -9.45 4.30 -7.21
CA THR A 48 -10.01 2.95 -7.10
C THR A 48 -9.07 2.09 -6.28
N PHE A 49 -9.58 1.51 -5.21
CA PHE A 49 -8.90 0.48 -4.43
C PHE A 49 -9.80 -0.76 -4.31
N MET A 50 -9.33 -1.90 -4.83
CA MET A 50 -10.06 -3.18 -4.85
C MET A 50 -11.50 -3.04 -5.39
N GLY A 51 -11.67 -2.32 -6.49
CA GLY A 51 -12.97 -2.09 -7.13
C GLY A 51 -13.83 -1.01 -6.48
N LYS A 52 -13.42 -0.43 -5.34
CA LYS A 52 -14.12 0.67 -4.68
C LYS A 52 -13.51 2.02 -5.04
N VAL A 53 -14.33 2.94 -5.54
CA VAL A 53 -13.92 4.34 -5.78
C VAL A 53 -13.95 5.11 -4.46
N LEU A 54 -12.84 5.76 -4.13
CA LEU A 54 -12.62 6.52 -2.89
C LEU A 54 -12.17 7.93 -3.24
N ARG A 55 -12.62 8.91 -2.46
CA ARG A 55 -12.10 10.28 -2.55
C ARG A 55 -10.69 10.35 -1.95
N PRO A 56 -9.84 11.30 -2.39
CA PRO A 56 -8.49 11.49 -1.87
C PRO A 56 -8.41 11.53 -0.34
N GLU A 57 -9.34 12.23 0.30
CA GLU A 57 -9.37 12.42 1.75
C GLU A 57 -9.73 11.14 2.52
N GLN A 58 -10.34 10.16 1.86
CA GLN A 58 -10.79 8.90 2.47
C GLN A 58 -9.79 7.75 2.25
N VAL A 59 -8.99 7.83 1.19
CA VAL A 59 -8.20 6.70 0.71
C VAL A 59 -7.14 6.25 1.71
N SER A 60 -6.47 7.19 2.40
CA SER A 60 -5.41 6.88 3.36
C SER A 60 -5.94 6.07 4.53
N ASP A 61 -7.02 6.52 5.17
CA ASP A 61 -7.63 5.81 6.29
C ASP A 61 -8.27 4.49 5.86
N HIS A 62 -8.88 4.43 4.68
CA HIS A 62 -9.45 3.19 4.15
C HIS A 62 -8.37 2.14 3.88
N LEU A 63 -7.30 2.53 3.20
CA LEU A 63 -6.17 1.67 2.89
C LEU A 63 -5.46 1.21 4.18
N ALA A 64 -5.24 2.11 5.14
CA ALA A 64 -4.64 1.77 6.43
C ALA A 64 -5.48 0.76 7.21
N ARG A 65 -6.82 0.91 7.24
CA ARG A 65 -7.71 -0.05 7.90
C ARG A 65 -7.62 -1.42 7.23
N HIS A 66 -7.70 -1.47 5.90
CA HIS A 66 -7.56 -2.72 5.15
C HIS A 66 -6.21 -3.40 5.42
N MET A 67 -5.12 -2.62 5.45
CA MET A 67 -3.80 -3.14 5.77
C MET A 67 -3.71 -3.70 7.19
N TRP A 68 -4.30 -3.02 8.16
CA TRP A 68 -4.33 -3.49 9.54
C TRP A 68 -5.08 -4.81 9.71
N GLU A 69 -6.25 -4.91 9.07
CA GLU A 69 -7.06 -6.12 9.03
C GLU A 69 -6.28 -7.28 8.41
N ASN A 70 -5.50 -7.01 7.36
CA ASN A 70 -4.71 -8.00 6.61
C ASN A 70 -3.23 -8.08 7.02
N ARG A 71 -2.84 -7.47 8.15
CA ARG A 71 -1.43 -7.25 8.53
C ARG A 71 -0.59 -8.52 8.61
N LYS A 72 -1.18 -9.68 8.93
CA LYS A 72 -0.45 -10.96 8.98
C LYS A 72 0.09 -11.35 7.60
N LYS A 73 -0.72 -11.20 6.54
CA LYS A 73 -0.31 -11.48 5.15
C LYS A 73 0.70 -10.44 4.70
N LEU A 74 0.43 -9.16 4.95
CA LEU A 74 1.31 -8.07 4.56
C LEU A 74 2.68 -8.14 5.24
N ASN A 75 2.76 -8.45 6.53
CA ASN A 75 4.04 -8.59 7.23
C ASN A 75 4.88 -9.75 6.68
N LYS A 76 4.25 -10.83 6.16
CA LYS A 76 4.99 -11.88 5.45
C LYS A 76 5.63 -11.35 4.17
N GLU A 77 4.89 -10.58 3.38
CA GLU A 77 5.41 -9.97 2.15
C GLU A 77 6.48 -8.91 2.45
N ILE A 78 6.33 -8.12 3.51
CA ILE A 78 7.34 -7.14 3.94
C ILE A 78 8.65 -7.86 4.32
N ARG A 79 8.56 -8.96 5.08
CA ARG A 79 9.75 -9.77 5.42
C ARG A 79 10.39 -10.36 4.16
N LYS A 80 9.59 -10.89 3.24
CA LYS A 80 10.07 -11.41 1.96
C LYS A 80 10.77 -10.32 1.15
N TRP A 81 10.17 -9.14 1.03
CA TRP A 81 10.73 -8.00 0.31
C TRP A 81 12.08 -7.56 0.87
N ARG A 82 12.24 -7.57 2.20
CA ARG A 82 13.54 -7.29 2.86
C ARG A 82 14.62 -8.32 2.54
N LEU A 83 14.24 -9.57 2.25
CA LEU A 83 15.19 -10.65 1.97
C LEU A 83 15.60 -10.71 0.50
N VAL A 84 14.66 -10.49 -0.43
CA VAL A 84 14.89 -10.71 -1.87
C VAL A 84 14.82 -9.43 -2.71
N GLY A 85 14.55 -8.27 -2.08
CA GLY A 85 14.42 -6.99 -2.75
C GLY A 85 13.07 -6.78 -3.46
N PRO A 86 12.98 -5.74 -4.31
CA PRO A 86 11.77 -5.40 -5.05
C PRO A 86 11.27 -6.55 -5.92
N HIS A 87 10.03 -6.98 -5.67
CA HIS A 87 9.36 -7.98 -6.48
C HIS A 87 7.88 -7.66 -6.58
N VAL A 88 7.20 -8.25 -7.56
CA VAL A 88 5.75 -8.08 -7.72
C VAL A 88 5.06 -8.80 -6.57
N ILE A 89 4.33 -8.02 -5.77
CA ILE A 89 3.52 -8.54 -4.67
C ILE A 89 2.07 -8.53 -5.13
N ASN A 90 1.46 -9.71 -5.19
CA ASN A 90 0.04 -9.84 -5.49
C ASN A 90 -0.71 -10.19 -4.20
N CYS A 91 -0.97 -9.16 -3.37
CA CYS A 91 -1.79 -9.34 -2.18
C CYS A 91 -3.29 -9.20 -2.46
N GLY A 92 -3.67 -8.71 -3.66
CA GLY A 92 -5.05 -8.66 -4.12
C GLY A 92 -5.60 -10.08 -4.22
N CYS A 93 -6.46 -10.42 -3.25
CA CYS A 93 -7.35 -11.56 -3.39
C CYS A 93 -8.36 -11.29 -4.52
#